data_AF-A0A419XAV3-F1
#
_entry.id   AF-A0A419XAV3-F1
#
_cell.length_a   1.000
_cell.length_b   1.000
_cell.length_c   1.000
_cell.angle_alpha   90.00
_cell.angle_beta   90.00
_cell.angle_gamma   90.00
#
_symmetry.space_group_name_H-M   'P 1'
#
loop_
_entity.id
_entity.type
_entity.pdbx_description
1 polymer ?
#
loop_
_entity_poly.entity_id
_entity_poly.type
_entity_poly.pdbx_seq_one_letter_code
_entity_poly.pdbx_strand_id
1 'polypeptide(L)'
;MRTIYSILFAALLMMSACNNKKSANKEIALGDTIQTSSGLKYFYLKKGEGRKVETGCKVGAYLSLQVDGKVVWNTNELPDSLFTYTADYSRLIKGFTEISMLLREGDEVVAILPDSLAYGSKGAGDVIPPNATLVYDQFKVIKVDAPKKFLSDLLYADMKEKSIEDAIATYQRVVEGEEAKQYHTDSEQVNRVWEMLTKENMHEKAANYAAKIGELAKDDRLKYRNVLSLESMEEYLTAKEQLEILLKSDPENKMMQEKMIELCKKHSDQ
;
A
#
# COMPACT_ATOMS: atom_id res chain seq x y z
N MET A 1 47.13 75.41 28.84
CA MET A 1 47.57 74.01 28.72
C MET A 1 46.48 73.13 29.32
N ARG A 2 46.00 72.15 28.55
CA ARG A 2 44.73 71.43 28.74
C ARG A 2 44.79 70.42 29.88
N THR A 3 43.64 70.30 30.55
CA THR A 3 43.32 69.60 31.80
C THR A 3 43.16 68.08 31.65
N ILE A 4 43.38 67.41 32.79
CA ILE A 4 43.47 65.97 33.02
C ILE A 4 42.08 65.34 33.31
N TYR A 5 41.97 64.06 32.96
CA TYR A 5 40.91 63.05 33.16
C TYR A 5 40.15 63.05 34.50
N SER A 6 38.86 62.66 34.48
CA SER A 6 38.32 61.47 35.20
C SER A 6 36.79 61.30 35.07
N ILE A 7 36.39 60.17 34.45
CA ILE A 7 35.38 59.16 34.85
C ILE A 7 34.05 59.63 35.50
N LEU A 8 32.89 59.32 34.89
CA LEU A 8 31.78 58.55 35.51
C LEU A 8 30.63 58.19 34.52
N PHE A 9 30.40 56.88 34.37
CA PHE A 9 29.14 56.11 34.37
C PHE A 9 27.79 56.64 33.78
N ALA A 10 27.13 55.75 33.01
CA ALA A 10 25.69 55.60 32.69
C ALA A 10 25.40 55.71 31.17
N ALA A 11 24.63 54.84 30.49
CA ALA A 11 23.88 53.65 30.85
C ALA A 11 23.66 52.80 29.59
N LEU A 12 23.45 51.52 29.83
CA LEU A 12 23.15 50.42 28.91
C LEU A 12 21.80 50.61 28.21
N LEU A 13 21.72 50.34 26.90
CA LEU A 13 20.50 49.82 26.24
C LEU A 13 20.90 49.01 25.01
N MET A 14 21.16 47.72 25.25
CA MET A 14 21.21 46.70 24.21
C MET A 14 19.79 46.40 23.74
N MET A 15 19.50 46.56 22.45
CA MET A 15 18.38 45.87 21.81
C MET A 15 18.93 44.68 21.04
N SER A 16 18.97 43.54 21.74
CA SER A 16 19.07 42.21 21.13
C SER A 16 17.74 41.89 20.45
N ALA A 17 17.75 41.80 19.13
CA ALA A 17 16.71 41.12 18.37
C ALA A 17 17.29 39.81 17.81
N CYS A 18 17.45 38.81 18.68
CA CYS A 18 17.66 37.44 18.24
C CYS A 18 16.32 36.88 17.76
N ASN A 19 16.17 36.77 16.45
CA ASN A 19 15.10 36.06 15.79
C ASN A 19 15.27 34.55 16.04
N ASN A 20 14.71 34.03 17.13
CA ASN A 20 14.75 32.62 17.46
C ASN A 20 13.39 31.98 17.17
N LYS A 21 13.17 31.57 15.91
CA LYS A 21 12.14 30.57 15.59
C LYS A 21 12.58 29.22 16.15
N LYS A 22 12.47 29.05 17.47
CA LYS A 22 12.39 27.72 18.08
C LYS A 22 11.04 27.14 17.68
N SER A 23 11.04 26.30 16.64
CA SER A 23 10.00 25.30 16.47
C SER A 23 9.98 24.46 17.74
N ALA A 24 9.01 24.74 18.61
CA ALA A 24 8.81 23.98 19.83
C ALA A 24 8.39 22.57 19.44
N ASN A 25 9.35 21.64 19.45
CA ASN A 25 9.07 20.21 19.42
C ASN A 25 8.35 19.89 20.73
N LYS A 26 7.01 19.95 20.73
CA LYS A 26 6.19 19.55 21.87
C LYS A 26 6.44 18.06 22.08
N GLU A 27 7.04 17.70 23.22
CA GLU A 27 7.21 16.32 23.62
C GLU A 27 5.82 15.69 23.79
N ILE A 28 5.48 14.74 22.93
CA ILE A 28 4.18 14.05 22.94
C ILE A 28 4.16 13.13 24.16
N ALA A 29 3.34 13.43 25.18
CA ALA A 29 3.16 12.54 26.32
C ALA A 29 2.31 11.30 25.93
N LEU A 30 2.43 10.20 26.69
CA LEU A 30 1.51 9.07 26.53
C LEU A 30 0.08 9.51 26.85
N GLY A 31 -0.88 9.12 26.02
CA GLY A 31 -2.28 9.55 26.14
C GLY A 31 -2.62 10.93 25.54
N ASP A 32 -1.62 11.72 25.12
CA ASP A 32 -1.90 12.96 24.38
C ASP A 32 -2.48 12.62 23.01
N THR A 33 -3.68 13.12 22.73
CA THR A 33 -4.29 12.96 21.41
C THR A 33 -3.58 13.85 20.39
N ILE A 34 -3.03 13.20 19.37
CA ILE A 34 -2.46 13.81 18.17
C ILE A 34 -3.54 13.77 17.10
N GLN A 35 -3.70 14.86 16.36
CA GLN A 35 -4.61 14.94 15.21
C GLN A 35 -3.82 15.38 13.98
N THR A 36 -3.96 14.63 12.89
CA THR A 36 -3.37 15.00 11.60
C THR A 36 -4.31 15.93 10.82
N SER A 37 -3.81 16.51 9.73
CA SER A 37 -4.62 17.37 8.86
C SER A 37 -5.76 16.64 8.14
N SER A 38 -5.67 15.31 8.01
CA SER A 38 -6.71 14.48 7.39
C SER A 38 -7.88 14.17 8.34
N GLY A 39 -7.73 14.49 9.63
CA GLY A 39 -8.71 14.19 10.67
C GLY A 39 -8.45 12.87 11.42
N LEU A 40 -7.42 12.11 11.04
CA LEU A 40 -6.94 10.97 11.84
C LEU A 40 -6.55 11.47 13.24
N LYS A 41 -7.04 10.79 14.27
CA LYS A 41 -6.62 11.02 15.66
C LYS A 41 -5.95 9.77 16.19
N TYR A 42 -4.91 9.92 16.99
CA TYR A 42 -4.28 8.80 17.67
C TYR A 42 -3.54 9.25 18.92
N PHE A 43 -3.24 8.29 19.80
CA PHE A 43 -2.35 8.51 20.93
C PHE A 43 -1.59 7.23 21.25
N TYR A 44 -0.39 7.42 21.80
CA TYR A 44 0.47 6.31 22.19
C TYR A 44 0.01 5.72 23.52
N LEU A 45 -0.23 4.41 23.53
CA LEU A 45 -0.27 3.57 24.73
C LEU A 45 1.15 3.16 25.14
N LYS A 46 2.00 2.89 24.14
CA LYS A 46 3.42 2.62 24.29
C LYS A 46 4.18 3.14 23.07
N LYS A 47 5.37 3.70 23.31
CA LYS A 47 6.30 4.05 22.24
C LYS A 47 7.33 2.94 22.06
N GLY A 48 7.54 2.56 20.81
CA GLY A 48 8.60 1.68 20.36
C GLY A 48 9.85 2.45 19.97
N GLU A 49 10.97 1.75 19.96
CA GLU A 49 12.28 2.31 19.60
C GLU A 49 12.84 1.67 18.31
N GLY A 50 12.11 0.72 17.73
CA GLY A 50 12.57 -0.02 16.57
C GLY A 50 12.43 0.76 15.26
N ARG A 51 12.52 0.03 14.14
CA ARG A 51 12.52 0.63 12.79
C ARG A 51 11.20 1.37 12.53
N LYS A 52 11.30 2.55 11.91
CA LYS A 52 10.13 3.30 11.43
C LYS A 52 9.49 2.57 10.26
N VAL A 53 8.16 2.56 10.18
CA VAL A 53 7.46 2.09 9.00
C VAL A 53 7.70 3.05 7.84
N GLU A 54 8.25 2.52 6.75
CA GLU A 54 8.54 3.24 5.51
C GLU A 54 7.92 2.48 4.33
N THR A 55 7.73 3.16 3.19
CA THR A 55 7.18 2.54 1.97
C THR A 55 8.00 1.31 1.60
N GLY A 56 7.31 0.18 1.36
CA GLY A 56 7.95 -1.09 1.01
C GLY A 56 8.44 -1.91 2.21
N CYS A 57 8.31 -1.45 3.46
CA CYS A 57 8.50 -2.30 4.63
C CYS A 57 7.44 -3.42 4.67
N LYS A 58 7.85 -4.64 5.00
CA LYS A 58 6.91 -5.66 5.46
C LYS A 58 6.69 -5.46 6.95
N VAL A 59 5.44 -5.21 7.33
CA VAL A 59 5.04 -4.91 8.70
C VAL A 59 4.20 -6.06 9.23
N GLY A 60 4.49 -6.50 10.46
CA GLY A 60 3.65 -7.40 11.24
C GLY A 60 3.02 -6.63 12.40
N ALA A 61 1.71 -6.67 12.53
CA ALA A 61 0.97 -5.99 13.58
C ALA A 61 -0.16 -6.84 14.17
N TYR A 62 -0.45 -6.61 15.45
CA TYR A 62 -1.71 -7.03 16.05
C TYR A 62 -2.69 -5.86 16.08
N LEU A 63 -3.94 -6.15 15.78
CA LEU A 63 -5.01 -5.19 15.58
C LEU A 63 -6.20 -5.61 16.42
N SER A 64 -6.85 -4.65 17.05
CA SER A 64 -8.23 -4.78 17.50
C SER A 64 -8.98 -3.57 16.95
N LEU A 65 -10.02 -3.84 16.17
CA LEU A 65 -10.82 -2.86 15.45
C LEU A 65 -12.23 -2.89 16.01
N GLN A 66 -12.70 -1.72 16.42
CA GLN A 66 -14.04 -1.49 16.90
C GLN A 66 -14.84 -0.56 15.98
N VAL A 67 -16.13 -0.83 15.92
CA VAL A 67 -17.15 0.03 15.32
C VAL A 67 -18.32 0.13 16.29
N ASP A 68 -18.73 1.36 16.60
CA ASP A 68 -19.80 1.64 17.59
C ASP A 68 -19.61 0.90 18.92
N GLY A 69 -18.36 0.84 19.39
CA GLY A 69 -17.98 0.18 20.65
C GLY A 69 -17.99 -1.35 20.62
N LYS A 70 -18.18 -1.98 19.45
CA LYS A 70 -18.12 -3.43 19.27
C LYS A 70 -16.89 -3.83 18.49
N VAL A 71 -16.18 -4.86 18.96
CA VAL A 71 -15.06 -5.46 18.23
C VAL A 71 -15.58 -6.16 16.98
N VAL A 72 -15.10 -5.76 15.81
CA VAL A 72 -15.47 -6.35 14.51
C VAL A 72 -14.32 -7.11 13.86
N TRP A 73 -13.07 -6.86 14.29
CA TRP A 73 -11.91 -7.62 13.88
C TRP A 73 -10.83 -7.56 14.95
N ASN A 74 -10.27 -8.71 15.34
CA ASN A 74 -9.23 -8.80 16.35
C ASN A 74 -8.19 -9.86 15.96
N THR A 75 -6.91 -9.51 16.07
CA THR A 75 -5.76 -10.40 15.86
C THR A 75 -4.85 -10.48 17.09
N ASN A 76 -5.24 -9.93 18.24
CA ASN A 76 -4.48 -10.05 19.48
C ASN A 76 -4.70 -11.38 20.21
N GLU A 77 -5.81 -12.09 19.93
CA GLU A 77 -6.29 -13.19 20.76
C GLU A 77 -5.84 -14.58 20.30
N LEU A 78 -5.24 -14.70 19.11
CA LEU A 78 -4.83 -15.98 18.54
C LEU A 78 -3.31 -16.01 18.31
N PRO A 79 -2.59 -17.05 18.78
CA PRO A 79 -1.12 -17.14 18.73
C PRO A 79 -0.46 -16.91 17.36
N ASP A 80 -1.17 -17.19 16.26
CA ASP A 80 -0.66 -17.10 14.88
C ASP A 80 -1.44 -16.11 14.01
N SER A 81 -2.12 -15.13 14.61
CA SER A 81 -2.96 -14.18 13.86
C SER A 81 -2.28 -12.89 13.44
N LEU A 82 -0.95 -12.82 13.51
CA LEU A 82 -0.17 -11.63 13.15
C LEU A 82 -0.57 -11.13 11.75
N PHE A 83 -1.18 -9.95 11.70
CA PHE A 83 -1.57 -9.36 10.44
C PHE A 83 -0.33 -8.80 9.75
N THR A 84 -0.04 -9.27 8.54
CA THR A 84 1.12 -8.82 7.77
C THR A 84 0.70 -8.07 6.51
N TYR A 85 1.38 -6.98 6.22
CA TYR A 85 1.15 -6.16 5.05
C TYR A 85 2.44 -5.48 4.59
N THR A 86 2.49 -5.10 3.32
CA THR A 86 3.53 -4.22 2.78
C THR A 86 3.05 -2.77 2.84
N ALA A 87 3.79 -1.94 3.57
CA ALA A 87 3.46 -0.54 3.80
C ALA A 87 3.43 0.27 2.51
N ASP A 88 2.41 1.13 2.37
CA ASP A 88 2.17 1.98 1.20
C ASP A 88 2.09 1.22 -0.14
N TYR A 89 1.72 -0.06 -0.06
CA TYR A 89 1.56 -0.92 -1.24
C TYR A 89 0.28 -1.75 -1.18
N SER A 90 0.02 -2.37 -0.01
CA SER A 90 -1.17 -3.19 0.22
C SER A 90 -2.45 -2.35 0.12
N ARG A 91 -3.53 -2.91 -0.42
CA ARG A 91 -4.82 -2.22 -0.61
C ARG A 91 -5.59 -2.08 0.71
N LEU A 92 -5.08 -1.25 1.60
CA LEU A 92 -5.69 -0.93 2.89
C LEU A 92 -6.40 0.42 2.82
N ILE A 93 -7.34 0.64 3.73
CA ILE A 93 -8.05 1.91 3.84
C ILE A 93 -7.08 3.06 4.16
N LYS A 94 -7.39 4.27 3.69
CA LYS A 94 -6.50 5.44 3.74
C LYS A 94 -5.98 5.71 5.16
N GLY A 95 -6.85 5.67 6.15
CA GLY A 95 -6.50 5.94 7.54
C GLY A 95 -5.60 4.87 8.14
N PHE A 96 -5.74 3.60 7.72
CA PHE A 96 -4.83 2.53 8.16
C PHE A 96 -3.44 2.76 7.59
N THR A 97 -3.35 3.05 6.30
CA THR A 97 -2.06 3.39 5.65
C THR A 97 -1.44 4.62 6.32
N GLU A 98 -2.22 5.67 6.57
CA GLU A 98 -1.74 6.88 7.22
C GLU A 98 -1.21 6.61 8.63
N ILE A 99 -1.98 5.96 9.51
CA ILE A 99 -1.51 5.68 10.87
C ILE A 99 -0.27 4.78 10.83
N SER A 100 -0.28 3.72 10.02
CA SER A 100 0.85 2.79 9.87
C SER A 100 2.17 3.52 9.58
N MET A 101 2.16 4.48 8.65
CA MET A 101 3.34 5.26 8.24
C MET A 101 3.85 6.24 9.31
N LEU A 102 3.05 6.51 10.35
CA LEU A 102 3.44 7.31 11.51
C LEU A 102 4.12 6.48 12.61
N LEU A 103 3.97 5.14 12.55
CA LEU A 103 4.43 4.23 13.61
C LEU A 103 5.81 3.64 13.33
N ARG A 104 6.34 2.99 14.36
CA ARG A 104 7.61 2.26 14.38
C ARG A 104 7.42 0.92 15.08
N GLU A 105 8.35 0.00 14.87
CA GLU A 105 8.36 -1.27 15.59
C GLU A 105 8.39 -1.07 17.11
N GLY A 106 7.46 -1.74 17.79
CA GLY A 106 7.22 -1.65 19.23
C GLY A 106 6.19 -0.61 19.66
N ASP A 107 5.70 0.24 18.74
CA ASP A 107 4.62 1.18 19.04
C ASP A 107 3.30 0.43 19.32
N GLU A 108 2.56 0.94 20.30
CA GLU A 108 1.17 0.59 20.55
C GLU A 108 0.34 1.86 20.64
N VAL A 109 -0.70 1.96 19.81
CA VAL A 109 -1.55 3.15 19.74
C VAL A 109 -3.03 2.80 19.75
N VAL A 110 -3.82 3.75 20.23
CA VAL A 110 -5.23 3.87 19.84
C VAL A 110 -5.30 4.79 18.64
N ALA A 111 -5.99 4.40 17.58
CA ALA A 111 -6.21 5.21 16.39
C ALA A 111 -7.70 5.32 16.04
N ILE A 112 -8.17 6.53 15.78
CA ILE A 112 -9.56 6.88 15.50
C ILE A 112 -9.61 7.47 14.09
N LEU A 113 -10.24 6.75 13.18
CA LEU A 113 -10.32 7.06 11.76
C LEU A 113 -11.75 7.51 11.46
N PRO A 114 -11.98 8.78 11.05
CA PRO A 114 -13.28 9.19 10.53
C PRO A 114 -13.62 8.43 9.25
N ASP A 115 -14.91 8.42 8.87
CA ASP A 115 -15.40 7.66 7.72
C ASP A 115 -14.67 7.96 6.40
N SER A 116 -14.21 9.22 6.24
CA SER A 116 -13.50 9.71 5.06
C SER A 116 -12.12 9.06 4.88
N LEU A 117 -11.57 8.51 5.96
CA LEU A 117 -10.33 7.72 5.98
C LEU A 117 -10.59 6.22 6.08
N ALA A 118 -11.85 5.81 6.19
CA ALA A 118 -12.29 4.43 6.29
C ALA A 118 -13.10 4.02 5.04
N TYR A 119 -14.34 3.54 5.25
CA TYR A 119 -15.21 3.00 4.21
C TYR A 119 -16.25 4.01 3.68
N GLY A 120 -16.24 5.24 4.21
CA GLY A 120 -17.13 6.34 3.79
C GLY A 120 -18.62 5.97 3.82
N SER A 121 -19.40 6.60 2.94
CA SER A 121 -20.85 6.41 2.85
C SER A 121 -21.28 5.04 2.31
N LYS A 122 -20.35 4.21 1.82
CA LYS A 122 -20.67 2.87 1.30
C LYS A 122 -20.67 1.81 2.41
N GLY A 123 -19.86 2.01 3.45
CA GLY A 123 -19.60 0.95 4.43
C GLY A 123 -18.89 -0.27 3.80
N ALA A 124 -18.92 -1.40 4.49
CA ALA A 124 -18.39 -2.67 4.02
C ALA A 124 -19.24 -3.85 4.50
N GLY A 125 -20.04 -4.40 3.58
CA GLY A 125 -20.97 -5.50 3.85
C GLY A 125 -21.89 -5.17 5.03
N ASP A 126 -22.17 -6.17 5.85
CA ASP A 126 -23.00 -6.03 7.05
C ASP A 126 -22.18 -5.73 8.32
N VAL A 127 -20.87 -5.59 8.19
CA VAL A 127 -19.93 -5.45 9.32
C VAL A 127 -19.61 -3.98 9.61
N ILE A 128 -19.40 -3.18 8.57
CA ILE A 128 -19.07 -1.75 8.71
C ILE A 128 -20.22 -0.93 8.12
N PRO A 129 -21.01 -0.22 8.95
CA PRO A 129 -22.08 0.65 8.45
C PRO A 129 -21.55 1.83 7.62
N PRO A 130 -22.41 2.42 6.76
CA PRO A 130 -22.14 3.71 6.14
C PRO A 130 -21.75 4.80 7.16
N ASN A 131 -20.77 5.63 6.81
CA ASN A 131 -20.27 6.76 7.60
C ASN A 131 -19.76 6.37 9.00
N ALA A 132 -19.35 5.11 9.19
CA ALA A 132 -18.83 4.64 10.45
C ALA A 132 -17.43 5.22 10.75
N THR A 133 -17.22 5.61 12.01
CA THR A 133 -15.89 5.87 12.56
C THR A 133 -15.27 4.55 12.99
N LEU A 134 -14.04 4.30 12.57
CA LEU A 134 -13.29 3.11 12.98
C LEU A 134 -12.36 3.47 14.14
N VAL A 135 -12.32 2.61 15.15
CA VAL A 135 -11.39 2.74 16.28
C VAL A 135 -10.52 1.50 16.34
N TYR A 136 -9.24 1.66 16.03
CA TYR A 136 -8.25 0.66 16.44
C TYR A 136 -7.89 0.93 17.90
N ASP A 137 -8.51 0.21 18.83
CA ASP A 137 -8.25 0.35 20.26
C ASP A 137 -6.89 -0.22 20.67
N GLN A 138 -6.37 -1.18 19.90
CA GLN A 138 -5.01 -1.71 20.06
C GLN A 138 -4.39 -1.96 18.68
N PHE A 139 -3.63 -1.01 18.17
CA PHE A 139 -2.72 -1.21 17.02
C PHE A 139 -1.31 -1.37 17.56
N LYS A 140 -0.80 -2.62 17.56
CA LYS A 140 0.53 -2.99 18.04
C LYS A 140 1.44 -3.35 16.87
N VAL A 141 2.47 -2.55 16.61
CA VAL A 141 3.47 -2.88 15.60
C VAL A 141 4.51 -3.81 16.21
N ILE A 142 4.53 -5.07 15.76
CA ILE A 142 5.39 -6.12 16.33
C ILE A 142 6.72 -6.20 15.60
N LYS A 143 6.70 -6.03 14.27
CA LYS A 143 7.89 -6.15 13.44
C LYS A 143 7.82 -5.24 12.23
N VAL A 144 8.94 -4.61 11.91
CA VAL A 144 9.12 -3.82 10.68
C VAL A 144 10.41 -4.26 9.99
N ASP A 145 10.26 -5.01 8.90
CA ASP A 145 11.39 -5.42 8.08
C ASP A 145 11.97 -4.24 7.28
N ALA A 146 13.22 -4.36 6.83
CA ALA A 146 13.82 -3.37 5.95
C ALA A 146 12.97 -3.20 4.66
N PRO A 147 12.84 -1.97 4.15
CA PRO A 147 12.04 -1.71 2.96
C PRO A 147 12.66 -2.43 1.75
N LYS A 148 11.78 -2.96 0.90
CA LYS A 148 12.15 -3.48 -0.41
C LYS A 148 11.50 -2.66 -1.50
N LYS A 149 12.16 -2.60 -2.66
CA LYS A 149 11.63 -2.00 -3.87
C LYS A 149 10.51 -2.87 -4.46
N PHE A 150 9.73 -2.35 -5.39
CA PHE A 150 8.67 -3.10 -6.03
C PHE A 150 9.11 -3.58 -7.41
N LEU A 151 9.00 -4.89 -7.67
CA LEU A 151 9.20 -5.42 -9.02
C LEU A 151 8.21 -4.80 -10.02
N SER A 152 6.99 -4.50 -9.55
CA SER A 152 5.96 -3.86 -10.36
C SER A 152 6.40 -2.51 -10.94
N ASP A 153 7.16 -1.70 -10.21
CA ASP A 153 7.64 -0.40 -10.72
C ASP A 153 8.60 -0.57 -11.91
N LEU A 154 9.50 -1.55 -11.83
CA LEU A 154 10.47 -1.83 -12.90
C LEU A 154 9.77 -2.36 -14.14
N LEU A 155 8.94 -3.40 -13.97
CA LEU A 155 8.22 -4.02 -15.08
C LEU A 155 7.26 -3.05 -15.75
N TYR A 156 6.60 -2.19 -14.97
CA TYR A 156 5.74 -1.16 -15.52
C TYR A 156 6.51 -0.12 -16.33
N ALA A 157 7.65 0.35 -15.85
CA ALA A 157 8.50 1.26 -16.59
C ALA A 157 8.99 0.65 -17.92
N ASP A 158 9.41 -0.62 -17.91
CA ASP A 158 9.81 -1.35 -19.12
C ASP A 158 8.64 -1.45 -20.11
N MET A 159 7.45 -1.84 -19.63
CA MET A 159 6.28 -1.91 -20.50
C MET A 159 5.86 -0.53 -21.03
N LYS A 160 5.95 0.53 -20.23
CA LYS A 160 5.50 1.87 -20.63
C LYS A 160 6.41 2.49 -21.67
N GLU A 161 7.72 2.46 -21.45
CA GLU A 161 8.72 3.21 -22.21
C GLU A 161 9.53 2.36 -23.20
N LYS A 162 9.48 1.03 -23.08
CA LYS A 162 10.30 0.10 -23.86
C LYS A 162 9.46 -1.04 -24.45
N SER A 163 9.94 -2.28 -24.41
CA SER A 163 9.27 -3.45 -24.99
C SER A 163 8.97 -4.56 -23.96
N ILE A 164 8.21 -5.58 -24.40
CA ILE A 164 7.94 -6.77 -23.59
C ILE A 164 9.22 -7.59 -23.33
N GLU A 165 10.17 -7.59 -24.27
CA GLU A 165 11.46 -8.27 -24.12
C GLU A 165 12.27 -7.67 -22.97
N ASP A 166 12.24 -6.33 -22.79
CA ASP A 166 12.87 -5.67 -21.66
C ASP A 166 12.21 -6.09 -20.33
N ALA A 167 10.88 -6.13 -20.29
CA ALA A 167 10.16 -6.56 -19.09
C ALA A 167 10.45 -8.03 -18.73
N ILE A 168 10.56 -8.92 -19.73
CA ILE A 168 10.97 -10.32 -19.54
C ILE A 168 12.39 -10.39 -18.96
N ALA A 169 13.34 -9.66 -19.55
CA ALA A 169 14.72 -9.63 -19.08
C ALA A 169 14.82 -9.09 -17.64
N THR A 170 14.05 -8.04 -17.30
CA THR A 170 13.94 -7.53 -15.93
C THR A 170 13.35 -8.56 -14.98
N TYR A 171 12.26 -9.22 -15.37
CA TYR A 171 11.63 -10.26 -14.54
C TYR A 171 12.64 -11.37 -14.21
N GLN A 172 13.30 -11.93 -15.22
CA GLN A 172 14.29 -12.99 -15.03
C GLN A 172 15.46 -12.52 -14.17
N ARG A 173 16.04 -11.35 -14.47
CA ARG A 173 17.16 -10.79 -13.70
C ARG A 173 16.81 -10.57 -12.22
N VAL A 174 15.62 -10.07 -11.92
CA VAL A 174 15.22 -9.72 -10.55
C VAL A 174 14.72 -10.95 -9.79
N VAL A 175 13.84 -11.75 -10.39
CA VAL A 175 13.17 -12.87 -9.71
C VAL A 175 14.08 -14.10 -9.63
N GLU A 176 14.86 -14.37 -10.67
CA GLU A 176 15.74 -15.56 -10.74
C GLU A 176 17.18 -15.24 -10.28
N GLY A 177 17.51 -13.96 -10.09
CA GLY A 177 18.84 -13.50 -9.68
C GLY A 177 18.98 -13.15 -8.19
N GLU A 178 20.19 -12.75 -7.80
CA GLU A 178 20.50 -12.31 -6.42
C GLU A 178 19.79 -11.01 -6.01
N GLU A 179 19.28 -10.24 -6.98
CA GLU A 179 18.52 -9.03 -6.74
C GLU A 179 17.18 -9.29 -6.03
N ALA A 180 16.62 -10.51 -6.10
CA ALA A 180 15.32 -10.86 -5.52
C ALA A 180 15.16 -10.42 -4.05
N LYS A 181 16.25 -10.44 -3.27
CA LYS A 181 16.23 -10.03 -1.85
C LYS A 181 15.92 -8.54 -1.66
N GLN A 182 16.19 -7.71 -2.66
CA GLN A 182 15.98 -6.25 -2.65
C GLN A 182 14.57 -5.83 -3.10
N TYR A 183 13.78 -6.76 -3.65
CA TYR A 183 12.47 -6.48 -4.21
C TYR A 183 11.37 -7.31 -3.54
N HIS A 184 10.17 -6.78 -3.49
CA HIS A 184 8.96 -7.60 -3.46
C HIS A 184 8.79 -8.21 -4.84
N THR A 185 8.61 -9.54 -4.89
CA THR A 185 8.52 -10.33 -6.13
C THR A 185 7.35 -11.31 -6.12
N ASP A 186 6.43 -11.16 -5.17
CA ASP A 186 5.23 -12.00 -5.07
C ASP A 186 4.26 -11.74 -6.24
N SER A 187 3.26 -12.61 -6.37
CA SER A 187 2.26 -12.55 -7.45
C SER A 187 1.51 -11.23 -7.54
N GLU A 188 1.38 -10.46 -6.44
CA GLU A 188 0.75 -9.16 -6.47
C GLU A 188 1.57 -8.14 -7.27
N GLN A 189 2.89 -8.29 -7.33
CA GLN A 189 3.77 -7.42 -8.10
C GLN A 189 3.50 -7.54 -9.58
N VAL A 190 3.45 -8.76 -10.12
CA VAL A 190 3.21 -8.95 -11.55
C VAL A 190 1.79 -8.57 -11.94
N ASN A 191 0.81 -8.82 -11.06
CA ASN A 191 -0.58 -8.47 -11.31
C ASN A 191 -0.84 -6.96 -11.27
N ARG A 192 -0.16 -6.21 -10.39
CA ARG A 192 -0.27 -4.74 -10.32
C ARG A 192 0.14 -4.06 -11.62
N VAL A 193 1.15 -4.58 -12.32
CA VAL A 193 1.58 -4.02 -13.61
C VAL A 193 0.45 -4.06 -14.63
N TRP A 194 -0.28 -5.18 -14.70
CA TRP A 194 -1.45 -5.30 -15.57
C TRP A 194 -2.53 -4.27 -15.21
N GLU A 195 -2.81 -4.06 -13.92
CA GLU A 195 -3.76 -3.04 -13.48
C GLU A 195 -3.33 -1.62 -13.84
N MET A 196 -2.03 -1.32 -13.75
CA MET A 196 -1.50 -0.01 -14.12
C MET A 196 -1.61 0.23 -15.64
N LEU A 197 -1.25 -0.78 -16.46
CA LEU A 197 -1.37 -0.70 -17.92
C LEU A 197 -2.83 -0.51 -18.36
N THR A 198 -3.76 -1.29 -17.79
CA THR A 198 -5.18 -1.18 -18.12
C THR A 198 -5.79 0.14 -17.65
N LYS A 199 -5.39 0.64 -16.48
CA LYS A 199 -5.82 1.97 -15.98
C LYS A 199 -5.38 3.11 -16.91
N GLU A 200 -4.25 2.97 -17.59
CA GLU A 200 -3.78 3.91 -18.62
C GLU A 200 -4.30 3.57 -20.04
N ASN A 201 -5.28 2.65 -20.17
CA ASN A 201 -5.88 2.18 -21.43
C ASN A 201 -4.86 1.55 -22.41
N MET A 202 -3.74 1.01 -21.91
CA MET A 202 -2.71 0.34 -22.71
C MET A 202 -3.07 -1.14 -22.92
N HIS A 203 -4.24 -1.44 -23.48
CA HIS A 203 -4.83 -2.79 -23.53
C HIS A 203 -3.94 -3.81 -24.26
N GLU A 204 -3.34 -3.44 -25.39
CA GLU A 204 -2.44 -4.31 -26.15
C GLU A 204 -1.18 -4.67 -25.34
N LYS A 205 -0.56 -3.67 -24.69
CA LYS A 205 0.58 -3.89 -23.81
C LYS A 205 0.21 -4.76 -22.61
N ALA A 206 -0.96 -4.53 -22.01
CA ALA A 206 -1.49 -5.32 -20.91
C ALA A 206 -1.71 -6.78 -21.32
N ALA A 207 -2.26 -7.03 -22.52
CA ALA A 207 -2.46 -8.37 -23.07
C ALA A 207 -1.12 -9.09 -23.28
N ASN A 208 -0.16 -8.46 -23.96
CA ASN A 208 1.14 -9.05 -24.24
C ASN A 208 1.93 -9.32 -22.95
N TYR A 209 1.95 -8.35 -22.03
CA TYR A 209 2.54 -8.50 -20.70
C TYR A 209 1.95 -9.68 -19.93
N ALA A 210 0.63 -9.74 -19.81
CA ALA A 210 -0.05 -10.78 -19.05
C ALA A 210 0.17 -12.17 -19.65
N ALA A 211 0.23 -12.30 -20.99
CA ALA A 211 0.56 -13.55 -21.64
C ALA A 211 2.00 -14.01 -21.32
N LYS A 212 2.99 -13.15 -21.58
CA LYS A 212 4.41 -13.54 -21.45
C LYS A 212 4.84 -13.70 -19.99
N ILE A 213 4.56 -12.70 -19.15
CA ILE A 213 4.94 -12.74 -17.73
C ILE A 213 4.08 -13.73 -16.95
N GLY A 214 2.80 -13.93 -17.33
CA GLY A 214 1.95 -14.96 -16.73
C GLY A 214 2.50 -16.37 -16.92
N GLU A 215 3.03 -16.69 -18.10
CA GLU A 215 3.71 -17.98 -18.35
C GLU A 215 5.02 -18.11 -17.56
N LEU A 216 5.89 -17.08 -17.60
CA LEU A 216 7.16 -17.06 -16.86
C LEU A 216 6.95 -17.21 -15.35
N ALA A 217 5.98 -16.49 -14.79
CA ALA A 217 5.66 -16.52 -13.37
C ALA A 217 4.84 -17.76 -12.95
N LYS A 218 4.32 -18.53 -13.92
CA LYS A 218 3.36 -19.62 -13.69
C LYS A 218 2.16 -19.13 -12.85
N ASP A 219 1.65 -17.95 -13.19
CA ASP A 219 0.61 -17.26 -12.43
C ASP A 219 -0.72 -17.28 -13.22
N ASP A 220 -1.60 -18.23 -12.90
CA ASP A 220 -2.87 -18.42 -13.61
C ASP A 220 -3.81 -17.22 -13.47
N ARG A 221 -3.68 -16.42 -12.39
CA ARG A 221 -4.44 -15.17 -12.22
C ARG A 221 -4.02 -14.16 -13.28
N LEU A 222 -2.73 -13.99 -13.53
CA LEU A 222 -2.20 -13.10 -14.57
C LEU A 222 -2.49 -13.65 -15.97
N LYS A 223 -2.45 -14.97 -16.18
CA LYS A 223 -2.89 -15.56 -17.45
C LYS A 223 -4.38 -15.28 -17.72
N TYR A 224 -5.23 -15.35 -16.70
CA TYR A 224 -6.63 -14.94 -16.83
C TYR A 224 -6.77 -13.45 -17.15
N ARG A 225 -5.88 -12.58 -16.65
CA ARG A 225 -5.85 -11.15 -17.05
C ARG A 225 -5.54 -10.94 -18.54
N ASN A 226 -4.78 -11.83 -19.17
CA ASN A 226 -4.60 -11.80 -20.62
C ASN A 226 -5.95 -12.00 -21.34
N VAL A 227 -6.77 -12.97 -20.92
CA VAL A 227 -8.13 -13.20 -21.45
C VAL A 227 -8.98 -11.94 -21.37
N LEU A 228 -8.98 -11.26 -20.22
CA LEU A 228 -9.74 -10.00 -20.03
C LEU A 228 -9.23 -8.87 -20.94
N SER A 229 -7.93 -8.83 -21.22
CA SER A 229 -7.33 -7.80 -22.09
C SER A 229 -7.70 -8.05 -23.54
N LEU A 230 -7.62 -9.30 -24.00
CA LEU A 230 -8.06 -9.71 -25.33
C LEU A 230 -9.55 -9.43 -25.54
N GLU A 231 -10.39 -9.73 -24.53
CA GLU A 231 -11.81 -9.39 -24.55
C GLU A 231 -12.03 -7.87 -24.70
N SER A 232 -11.26 -7.04 -24.00
CA SER A 232 -11.35 -5.57 -24.12
C SER A 232 -10.91 -5.02 -25.48
N MET A 233 -10.16 -5.82 -26.24
CA MET A 233 -9.72 -5.51 -27.60
C MET A 233 -10.60 -6.16 -28.67
N GLU A 234 -11.70 -6.82 -28.26
CA GLU A 234 -12.61 -7.56 -29.15
C GLU A 234 -11.97 -8.78 -29.85
N GLU A 235 -10.83 -9.25 -29.36
CA GLU A 235 -10.11 -10.44 -29.83
C GLU A 235 -10.71 -11.73 -29.23
N TYR A 236 -12.01 -11.95 -29.45
CA TYR A 236 -12.78 -12.97 -28.73
C TYR A 236 -12.32 -14.40 -29.03
N LEU A 237 -11.92 -14.70 -30.28
CA LEU A 237 -11.43 -16.04 -30.62
C LEU A 237 -10.16 -16.39 -29.83
N THR A 238 -9.18 -15.49 -29.83
CA THR A 238 -7.94 -15.69 -29.07
C THR A 238 -8.20 -15.71 -27.57
N ALA A 239 -9.10 -14.85 -27.05
CA ALA A 239 -9.49 -14.88 -25.65
C ALA A 239 -10.06 -16.25 -25.23
N LYS A 240 -10.90 -16.86 -26.08
CA LYS A 240 -11.45 -18.20 -25.84
C LYS A 240 -10.35 -19.26 -25.83
N GLU A 241 -9.48 -19.27 -26.84
CA GLU A 241 -8.39 -20.25 -26.93
C GLU A 241 -7.50 -20.22 -25.67
N GLN A 242 -7.17 -19.02 -25.17
CA GLN A 242 -6.40 -18.88 -23.93
C GLN A 242 -7.18 -19.35 -22.69
N LEU A 243 -8.47 -19.04 -22.61
CA LEU A 243 -9.31 -19.48 -21.49
C LEU A 243 -9.54 -21.00 -21.49
N GLU A 244 -9.61 -21.64 -22.66
CA GLU A 244 -9.68 -23.10 -22.77
C GLU A 244 -8.44 -23.79 -22.19
N ILE A 245 -7.25 -23.19 -22.36
CA ILE A 245 -6.01 -23.69 -21.75
C ILE A 245 -6.12 -23.66 -20.22
N LEU A 246 -6.62 -22.55 -19.65
CA LEU A 246 -6.79 -22.42 -18.20
C LEU A 246 -7.86 -23.36 -17.63
N LEU A 247 -8.96 -23.56 -18.35
CA LEU A 247 -10.00 -24.52 -17.95
C LEU A 247 -9.52 -25.97 -18.04
N LYS A 248 -8.54 -26.31 -18.88
CA LYS A 248 -7.93 -27.66 -18.86
C LYS A 248 -7.16 -27.92 -17.57
N SER A 249 -6.53 -26.89 -16.98
CA SER A 249 -5.83 -27.02 -15.70
C SER A 249 -6.76 -26.93 -14.49
N ASP A 250 -7.86 -26.18 -14.59
CA ASP A 250 -8.87 -26.05 -13.53
C ASP A 250 -10.30 -26.16 -14.10
N PRO A 251 -10.77 -27.39 -14.42
CA PRO A 251 -12.04 -27.61 -15.11
C PRO A 251 -13.27 -27.17 -14.31
N GLU A 252 -13.19 -27.15 -12.98
CA GLU A 252 -14.31 -26.85 -12.07
C GLU A 252 -14.45 -25.35 -11.76
N ASN A 253 -13.62 -24.51 -12.38
CA ASN A 253 -13.62 -23.08 -12.14
C ASN A 253 -14.87 -22.40 -12.74
N LYS A 254 -15.91 -22.25 -11.93
CA LYS A 254 -17.20 -21.67 -12.36
C LYS A 254 -17.08 -20.28 -12.99
N MET A 255 -16.22 -19.42 -12.44
CA MET A 255 -16.00 -18.08 -12.98
C MET A 255 -15.44 -18.15 -14.41
N MET A 256 -14.46 -19.04 -14.65
CA MET A 256 -13.89 -19.22 -15.99
C MET A 256 -14.88 -19.91 -16.94
N GLN A 257 -15.70 -20.84 -16.46
CA GLN A 257 -16.76 -21.46 -17.26
C GLN A 257 -17.80 -20.44 -17.72
N GLU A 258 -18.26 -19.57 -16.82
CA GLU A 258 -19.19 -18.48 -17.13
C GLU A 258 -18.58 -17.50 -18.14
N LYS A 259 -17.33 -17.09 -17.92
CA LYS A 259 -16.59 -16.25 -18.87
C LYS A 259 -16.45 -16.90 -20.25
N MET A 260 -16.24 -18.21 -20.33
CA MET A 260 -16.19 -18.93 -21.61
C MET A 260 -17.51 -18.83 -22.38
N ILE A 261 -18.65 -18.98 -21.68
CA ILE A 261 -19.97 -18.84 -22.28
C ILE A 261 -20.17 -17.42 -22.82
N GLU A 262 -19.76 -16.39 -22.07
CA GLU A 262 -19.82 -15.00 -22.52
C GLU A 262 -19.02 -14.76 -23.80
N LEU A 263 -17.76 -15.23 -23.83
CA LEU A 263 -16.89 -15.07 -24.99
C LEU A 263 -17.41 -15.83 -26.21
N CYS A 264 -18.01 -17.02 -26.03
CA CYS A 264 -18.67 -17.75 -27.10
C CYS A 264 -19.79 -16.94 -27.76
N LYS A 265 -20.64 -16.27 -26.96
CA LYS A 265 -21.71 -15.42 -27.48
C LYS A 265 -21.16 -14.24 -28.26
N LYS A 266 -20.20 -13.51 -27.68
CA LYS A 266 -19.57 -12.34 -28.31
C LYS A 266 -18.90 -12.68 -29.65
N HIS A 267 -18.23 -13.83 -29.74
CA HIS A 267 -17.62 -14.28 -30.98
C HIS A 267 -18.65 -14.66 -32.06
N SER A 268 -19.80 -15.21 -31.68
CA SER A 268 -20.87 -15.56 -32.63
C SER A 268 -21.61 -14.34 -33.20
N ASP A 269 -21.53 -13.20 -32.51
CA ASP A 269 -22.17 -11.94 -32.91
C ASP A 269 -21.28 -11.04 -33.80
N GLN A 270 -20.01 -11.43 -34.02
CA GLN A 270 -19.05 -10.78 -34.94
C GLN A 270 -19.12 -11.39 -36.34
#